data_AF-A0A1M3CBF2-F1
#
_entry.id   AF-A0A1M3CBF2-F1
#
_cell.length_a   1.000
_cell.length_b   1.000
_cell.length_c   1.000
_cell.angle_alpha   90.00
_cell.angle_beta   90.00
_cell.angle_gamma   90.00
#
_symmetry.space_group_name_H-M   'P 1'
#
loop_
_entity.id
_entity.type
_entity.pdbx_description
1 polymer ?
#
loop_
_entity_poly.entity_id
_entity_poly.type
_entity_poly.pdbx_seq_one_letter_code
_entity_poly.pdbx_strand_id
1 'polypeptide(L)'
;MRREGLRFKKTLFALEQGRSDVARRRRRWLSWQAGLDPQRLVFIDETWIKSNMAPLRGWGLRGERVRGFAPYGRWRTMTFLGALRCDALTAPCLFDGPINGECFRAYVEQQLVPCLRPGDIVIMDNLGSHKPAALRRLIKAAGTRLWYLPPYSPDLNPIEQAFAKIKHWMRAAQKRTLDEICRNLGSLIATIQPAECANYFANAGYASIKT
;
A
#
# COMPACT_ATOMS: atom_id res chain seq x y z
N MET A 1 33.44 14.91 -0.54
CA MET A 1 32.06 14.38 -0.36
C MET A 1 31.42 13.80 -1.62
N ARG A 2 30.70 14.52 -2.51
CA ARG A 2 30.14 13.87 -3.74
C ARG A 2 31.22 13.36 -4.70
N ARG A 3 32.34 14.10 -4.82
CA ARG A 3 33.54 13.69 -5.57
C ARG A 3 34.28 12.48 -4.96
N GLU A 4 33.94 12.08 -3.74
CA GLU A 4 34.55 10.94 -3.02
C GLU A 4 33.60 9.74 -2.94
N GLY A 5 32.57 9.70 -3.79
CA GLY A 5 31.58 8.62 -3.79
C GLY A 5 30.62 8.60 -2.59
N LEU A 6 30.73 9.57 -1.67
CA LEU A 6 29.90 9.61 -0.47
C LEU A 6 28.50 10.18 -0.78
N ARG A 7 27.47 9.47 -0.31
CA ARG A 7 26.07 9.85 -0.46
C ARG A 7 25.58 10.64 0.76
N PHE A 8 25.07 11.85 0.54
CA PHE A 8 24.51 12.71 1.60
C PHE A 8 23.13 12.23 2.11
N LYS A 9 22.43 11.39 1.34
CA LYS A 9 21.09 10.89 1.71
C LYS A 9 21.20 9.63 2.56
N LYS A 10 20.65 9.69 3.78
CA LYS A 10 20.43 8.56 4.69
C LYS A 10 19.04 7.97 4.45
N THR A 11 18.94 6.64 4.38
CA THR A 11 17.67 5.93 4.46
C THR A 11 17.38 5.61 5.93
N LEU A 12 16.17 5.94 6.40
CA LEU A 12 15.75 5.66 7.77
C LEU A 12 14.97 4.35 7.80
N PHE A 13 15.33 3.49 8.75
CA PHE A 13 14.59 2.26 9.06
C PHE A 13 13.99 2.39 10.46
N ALA A 14 12.87 1.70 10.70
CA ALA A 14 12.29 1.63 12.04
C ALA A 14 13.28 0.93 12.99
N LEU A 15 13.48 1.48 14.18
CA LEU A 15 14.45 0.95 15.16
C LEU A 15 14.14 -0.51 15.52
N GLU A 16 12.85 -0.84 15.54
CA GLU A 16 12.29 -2.16 15.83
C GLU A 16 12.76 -3.22 14.82
N GLN A 17 13.13 -2.84 13.60
CA GLN A 17 13.73 -3.77 12.64
C GLN A 17 15.07 -4.33 13.13
N GLY A 18 15.78 -3.58 13.98
CA GLY A 18 17.05 -4.01 14.58
C GLY A 18 16.90 -5.03 15.71
N ARG A 19 15.69 -5.25 16.23
CA ARG A 19 15.44 -6.28 17.25
C ARG A 19 15.69 -7.66 16.66
N SER A 20 16.36 -8.53 17.42
CA SER A 20 16.81 -9.84 16.95
C SER A 20 15.67 -10.75 16.44
N ASP A 21 14.50 -10.67 17.06
CA ASP A 21 13.29 -11.39 16.66
C ASP A 21 12.73 -10.91 15.31
N VAL A 22 12.63 -9.59 15.12
CA VAL A 22 12.16 -8.97 13.87
C VAL A 22 13.17 -9.20 12.74
N ALA A 23 14.46 -8.98 13.00
CA ALA A 23 15.53 -9.21 12.04
C ALA A 23 15.58 -10.67 11.56
N ARG A 24 15.36 -11.64 12.45
CA ARG A 24 15.26 -13.07 12.06
C ARG A 24 14.06 -13.34 11.17
N ARG A 25 12.88 -12.78 11.48
CA ARG A 25 11.68 -12.93 10.64
C ARG A 25 11.88 -12.28 9.26
N ARG A 26 12.50 -11.10 9.21
CA ARG A 26 12.86 -10.42 7.95
C ARG A 26 13.82 -11.25 7.10
N ARG A 27 14.91 -11.77 7.68
CA ARG A 27 15.86 -12.64 6.96
C ARG A 27 15.18 -13.88 6.37
N ARG A 28 14.29 -14.52 7.13
CA ARG A 28 13.50 -15.66 6.65
C ARG A 28 12.60 -15.27 5.47
N TRP A 29 11.92 -14.13 5.55
CA TRP A 29 11.10 -13.63 4.44
C TRP A 29 11.93 -13.40 3.19
N LEU A 30 13.03 -12.66 3.31
CA LEU A 30 13.95 -12.37 2.21
C LEU A 30 14.47 -13.65 1.54
N SER A 31 14.73 -14.72 2.31
CA SER A 31 15.19 -16.00 1.76
C SER A 31 14.15 -16.69 0.85
N TRP A 32 12.86 -16.42 1.07
CA TRP A 32 11.78 -16.98 0.25
C TRP A 32 11.36 -16.05 -0.87
N GLN A 33 11.59 -14.76 -0.69
CA GLN A 33 11.05 -13.70 -1.52
C GLN A 33 11.33 -13.91 -3.02
N ALA A 34 12.57 -14.25 -3.36
CA ALA A 34 12.99 -14.47 -4.76
C ALA A 34 12.33 -15.69 -5.42
N GLY A 35 11.89 -16.68 -4.63
CA GLY A 35 11.25 -17.90 -5.11
C GLY A 35 9.72 -17.79 -5.25
N LEU A 36 9.13 -16.66 -4.87
CA LEU A 36 7.69 -16.46 -4.98
C LEU A 36 7.29 -16.08 -6.41
N ASP A 37 6.24 -16.72 -6.92
CA ASP A 37 5.65 -16.35 -8.20
C ASP A 37 4.87 -15.03 -8.06
N PRO A 38 5.30 -13.92 -8.70
CA PRO A 38 4.70 -12.61 -8.50
C PRO A 38 3.24 -12.56 -8.95
N GLN A 39 2.86 -13.40 -9.93
CA GLN A 39 1.48 -13.45 -10.44
C GLN A 39 0.48 -14.02 -9.43
N ARG A 40 0.97 -14.77 -8.43
CA ARG A 40 0.16 -15.36 -7.37
C ARG A 40 0.08 -14.49 -6.12
N LEU A 41 0.89 -13.43 -6.01
CA LEU A 41 0.89 -12.60 -4.81
C LEU A 41 -0.15 -11.49 -4.90
N VAL A 42 -0.88 -11.31 -3.80
CA VAL A 42 -1.89 -10.27 -3.64
C VAL A 42 -1.60 -9.54 -2.34
N PHE A 43 -1.08 -8.32 -2.43
CA PHE A 43 -0.76 -7.50 -1.25
C PHE A 43 -1.96 -6.65 -0.88
N ILE A 44 -2.39 -6.71 0.37
CA ILE A 44 -3.53 -5.95 0.88
C ILE A 44 -3.05 -5.04 1.99
N ASP A 45 -3.50 -3.81 1.94
CA ASP A 45 -3.20 -2.81 2.94
C ASP A 45 -4.25 -1.70 2.93
N GLU A 46 -4.20 -0.86 3.96
CA GLU A 46 -5.01 0.35 4.08
C GLU A 46 -4.18 1.61 4.09
N THR A 47 -4.78 2.70 3.60
CA THR A 47 -4.18 4.02 3.73
C THR A 47 -5.23 5.09 3.97
N TRP A 48 -4.84 6.10 4.73
CA TRP A 48 -5.71 7.21 5.05
C TRP A 48 -5.71 8.25 3.94
N ILE A 49 -6.90 8.61 3.47
CA ILE A 49 -7.14 9.74 2.56
C ILE A 49 -7.84 10.84 3.36
N LYS A 50 -7.26 12.05 3.39
CA LYS A 50 -7.79 13.17 4.17
C LYS A 50 -8.31 14.26 3.25
N SER A 51 -9.46 14.85 3.59
CA SER A 51 -10.02 15.95 2.80
C SER A 51 -9.17 17.23 2.86
N ASN A 52 -8.22 17.35 3.79
CA ASN A 52 -7.27 18.48 3.87
C ASN A 52 -5.95 18.24 3.11
N MET A 53 -5.81 17.14 2.36
CA MET A 53 -4.60 16.88 1.59
C MET A 53 -4.30 18.03 0.61
N ALA A 54 -3.05 18.48 0.56
CA ALA A 54 -2.54 19.49 -0.34
C ALA A 54 -1.13 19.11 -0.81
N PRO A 55 -0.65 19.65 -1.96
CA PRO A 55 0.69 19.35 -2.46
C PRO A 55 1.75 19.68 -1.42
N LEU A 56 2.67 18.74 -1.17
CA LEU A 56 3.75 18.91 -0.20
C LEU A 56 4.87 19.82 -0.72
N ARG A 57 4.95 19.97 -2.05
CA ARG A 57 5.97 20.74 -2.77
C ARG A 57 5.32 21.38 -4.00
N GLY A 58 5.89 22.47 -4.45
CA GLY A 58 5.50 23.17 -5.67
C GLY A 58 6.71 23.87 -6.30
N TRP A 59 6.54 24.32 -7.53
CA TRP A 59 7.56 25.04 -8.29
C TRP A 59 7.17 26.51 -8.43
N GLY A 60 8.15 27.40 -8.28
CA GLY A 60 7.98 28.85 -8.41
C GLY A 60 9.28 29.49 -8.89
N LEU A 61 9.23 30.79 -9.17
CA LEU A 61 10.41 31.53 -9.59
C LEU A 61 11.51 31.47 -8.52
N ARG A 62 12.77 31.39 -8.97
CA ARG A 62 13.92 31.32 -8.06
C ARG A 62 13.97 32.59 -7.22
N GLY A 63 13.93 32.43 -5.90
CA GLY A 63 13.89 33.55 -4.94
C GLY A 63 12.50 33.81 -4.37
N GLU A 64 11.45 33.24 -4.96
CA GLU A 64 10.07 33.41 -4.49
C GLU A 64 9.57 32.17 -3.73
N ARG A 65 8.75 32.42 -2.70
CA ARG A 65 8.06 31.34 -1.98
C ARG A 65 6.74 31.00 -2.68
N VAL A 66 6.58 29.72 -3.04
CA VAL A 66 5.30 29.20 -3.52
C VAL A 66 4.28 29.19 -2.37
N ARG A 67 3.14 29.85 -2.57
CA ARG A 67 2.02 29.87 -1.62
C ARG A 67 1.11 28.66 -1.88
N GLY A 68 0.66 28.01 -0.81
CA GLY A 68 -0.28 26.90 -0.87
C GLY A 68 -1.38 27.06 0.17
N PHE A 69 -2.59 26.61 -0.17
CA PHE A 69 -3.76 26.70 0.70
C PHE A 69 -4.27 25.30 1.02
N ALA A 70 -4.59 25.08 2.29
CA ALA A 70 -5.21 23.85 2.77
C ALA A 70 -6.29 24.19 3.82
N PRO A 71 -7.38 23.41 3.91
CA PRO A 71 -8.40 23.61 4.91
C PRO A 71 -7.82 23.58 6.34
N TYR A 72 -8.24 24.55 7.15
CA TYR A 72 -7.91 24.63 8.57
C TYR A 72 -9.16 24.27 9.40
N GLY A 73 -8.98 23.52 10.50
CA GLY A 73 -10.06 23.20 11.46
C GLY A 73 -10.75 21.85 11.24
N ARG A 74 -11.62 21.72 10.23
CA ARG A 74 -12.43 20.50 10.01
C ARG A 74 -11.99 19.75 8.76
N TRP A 75 -11.51 18.51 8.93
CA TRP A 75 -11.22 17.60 7.83
C TRP A 75 -11.80 16.22 8.11
N ARG A 76 -12.21 15.52 7.05
CA ARG A 76 -12.62 14.12 7.12
C ARG A 76 -11.42 13.24 6.83
N THR A 77 -11.36 12.11 7.51
CA THR A 77 -10.33 11.09 7.31
C THR A 77 -11.04 9.83 6.87
N MET A 78 -10.77 9.42 5.64
CA MET A 78 -11.35 8.27 4.97
C MET A 78 -10.31 7.16 4.93
N THR A 79 -10.76 5.92 5.01
CA THR A 79 -9.87 4.75 4.92
C THR A 79 -10.03 4.12 3.55
N PHE A 80 -8.95 4.07 2.78
CA PHE A 80 -8.89 3.40 1.50
C PHE A 80 -8.21 2.04 1.67
N LEU A 81 -8.85 0.99 1.19
CA LEU A 81 -8.29 -0.35 1.08
C LEU A 81 -8.11 -0.72 -0.39
N GLY A 82 -7.08 -1.49 -0.66
CA GLY A 82 -6.85 -2.04 -1.99
C GLY A 82 -6.02 -3.32 -1.92
N ALA A 83 -6.08 -4.08 -3.00
CA ALA A 83 -5.28 -5.27 -3.21
C ALA A 83 -4.37 -5.08 -4.43
N LEU A 84 -3.06 -5.06 -4.24
CA LEU A 84 -2.10 -4.93 -5.34
C LEU A 84 -1.67 -6.32 -5.83
N ARG A 85 -1.90 -6.56 -7.13
CA ARG A 85 -1.34 -7.67 -7.91
C ARG A 85 -0.19 -7.15 -8.78
N CYS A 86 0.59 -8.05 -9.38
CA CYS A 86 1.70 -7.65 -10.26
C CYS A 86 1.24 -6.91 -11.53
N ASP A 87 -0.05 -6.95 -11.86
CA ASP A 87 -0.65 -6.43 -13.09
C ASP A 87 -1.76 -5.39 -12.85
N ALA A 88 -2.29 -5.26 -11.63
CA ALA A 88 -3.38 -4.33 -11.33
C ALA A 88 -3.52 -4.02 -9.84
N LEU A 89 -4.12 -2.87 -9.53
CA LEU A 89 -4.71 -2.60 -8.23
C LEU A 89 -6.19 -3.02 -8.27
N THR A 90 -6.54 -4.06 -7.53
CA THR A 90 -7.87 -4.66 -7.46
C THR A 90 -8.54 -4.43 -6.11
N ALA A 91 -9.82 -4.80 -6.01
CA ALA A 91 -10.65 -4.63 -4.82
C ALA A 91 -10.49 -3.25 -4.13
N PRO A 92 -10.60 -2.12 -4.85
CA PRO A 92 -10.55 -0.81 -4.20
C PRO A 92 -11.82 -0.57 -3.39
N CYS A 93 -11.67 -0.14 -2.14
CA CYS A 93 -12.81 0.16 -1.27
C CYS A 93 -12.50 1.38 -0.40
N LEU A 94 -13.48 2.28 -0.25
CA LEU A 94 -13.31 3.54 0.45
C LEU A 94 -14.37 3.68 1.53
N PHE A 95 -13.93 3.84 2.78
CA PHE A 95 -14.78 4.03 3.95
C PHE A 95 -14.71 5.48 4.44
N ASP A 96 -15.86 6.08 4.78
CA ASP A 96 -15.93 7.41 5.39
C ASP A 96 -15.66 7.32 6.91
N GLY A 97 -14.40 7.04 7.26
CA GLY A 97 -13.96 6.99 8.66
C GLY A 97 -12.94 5.89 8.96
N PRO A 98 -12.53 5.75 10.24
CA PRO A 98 -11.82 4.58 10.73
C PRO A 98 -12.66 3.32 10.51
N ILE A 99 -12.01 2.23 10.09
CA ILE A 99 -12.66 0.92 9.99
C ILE A 99 -12.42 0.11 11.27
N ASN A 100 -13.37 -0.76 11.62
CA ASN A 100 -13.21 -1.78 12.64
C ASN A 100 -13.00 -3.16 11.99
N GLY A 101 -12.85 -4.21 12.81
CA GLY A 101 -12.66 -5.58 12.31
C GLY A 101 -13.84 -6.12 11.48
N GLU A 102 -15.06 -5.62 11.69
CA GLU A 102 -16.24 -6.02 10.93
C GLU A 102 -16.25 -5.40 9.53
N CYS A 103 -15.95 -4.10 9.42
CA CYS A 103 -15.77 -3.43 8.13
C CYS A 103 -14.66 -4.09 7.30
N PHE A 104 -13.54 -4.41 7.95
CA PHE A 104 -12.43 -5.11 7.29
C PHE A 104 -12.83 -6.52 6.84
N ARG A 105 -13.59 -7.26 7.66
CA ARG A 105 -14.13 -8.56 7.26
C ARG A 105 -15.07 -8.43 6.06
N ALA A 106 -15.99 -7.48 6.08
CA ALA A 106 -16.91 -7.23 4.98
C ALA A 106 -16.17 -6.87 3.69
N TYR A 107 -15.12 -6.05 3.78
CA TYR A 107 -14.22 -5.79 2.66
C TYR A 107 -13.62 -7.08 2.09
N VAL A 108 -13.09 -7.95 2.95
CA VAL A 108 -12.48 -9.19 2.46
C VAL A 108 -13.52 -10.11 1.82
N GLU A 109 -14.67 -10.28 2.44
CA GLU A 109 -15.73 -11.15 1.95
C GLU A 109 -16.34 -10.64 0.64
N GLN A 110 -16.63 -9.35 0.54
CA GLN A 110 -17.41 -8.78 -0.56
C GLN A 110 -16.58 -8.19 -1.68
N GLN A 111 -15.34 -7.78 -1.42
CA GLN A 111 -14.48 -7.11 -2.41
C GLN A 111 -13.25 -7.94 -2.77
N LEU A 112 -12.53 -8.44 -1.75
CA LEU A 112 -11.30 -9.19 -2.00
C LEU A 112 -11.57 -10.58 -2.57
N VAL A 113 -12.32 -11.41 -1.86
CA VAL A 113 -12.53 -12.83 -2.22
C VAL A 113 -13.02 -13.00 -3.67
N PRO A 114 -13.97 -12.19 -4.18
CA PRO A 114 -14.38 -12.25 -5.59
C PRO A 114 -13.26 -11.99 -6.60
N CYS A 115 -12.20 -11.30 -6.19
CA CYS A 115 -11.04 -10.97 -7.03
C CYS A 115 -9.89 -12.01 -6.93
N LEU A 116 -10.00 -13.00 -6.03
CA LEU A 116 -8.96 -14.00 -5.79
C LEU A 116 -9.11 -15.21 -6.71
N ARG A 117 -7.98 -15.86 -7.00
CA ARG A 117 -7.91 -17.12 -7.75
C ARG A 117 -7.36 -18.24 -6.89
N PRO A 118 -7.82 -19.50 -7.04
CA PRO A 118 -7.23 -20.63 -6.32
C PRO A 118 -5.69 -20.69 -6.52
N GLY A 119 -4.96 -20.86 -5.42
CA GLY A 119 -3.50 -20.83 -5.42
C GLY A 119 -2.86 -19.46 -5.18
N ASP A 120 -3.65 -18.38 -5.14
CA ASP A 120 -3.15 -17.05 -4.74
C ASP A 120 -2.65 -17.05 -3.28
N ILE A 121 -1.68 -16.17 -3.03
CA ILE A 121 -1.09 -15.89 -1.73
C ILE A 121 -1.44 -14.45 -1.37
N VAL A 122 -2.41 -14.32 -0.48
CA VAL A 122 -2.79 -13.05 0.13
C VAL A 122 -1.75 -12.69 1.19
N ILE A 123 -1.13 -11.52 1.04
CA ILE A 123 -0.12 -10.98 1.95
C ILE A 123 -0.66 -9.69 2.56
N MET A 124 -0.61 -9.59 3.89
CA MET A 124 -0.98 -8.38 4.63
C MET A 124 0.01 -8.10 5.75
N ASP A 125 -0.07 -6.91 6.32
CA ASP A 125 0.75 -6.54 7.46
C ASP A 125 0.39 -7.36 8.72
N ASN A 126 1.24 -7.29 9.74
CA ASN A 126 1.12 -8.11 10.95
C ASN A 126 0.41 -7.39 12.11
N LEU A 127 -0.50 -6.45 11.83
CA LEU A 127 -1.28 -5.77 12.87
C LEU A 127 -2.36 -6.69 13.46
N GLY A 128 -2.71 -6.41 14.72
CA GLY A 128 -3.69 -7.21 15.46
C GLY A 128 -5.10 -7.20 14.84
N SER A 129 -5.47 -6.07 14.23
CA SER A 129 -6.73 -5.86 13.49
C SER A 129 -6.92 -6.86 12.34
N HIS A 130 -5.85 -7.36 11.73
CA HIS A 130 -5.92 -8.28 10.60
C HIS A 130 -5.90 -9.77 10.96
N LYS A 131 -5.84 -10.11 12.26
CA LYS A 131 -5.75 -11.51 12.72
C LYS A 131 -7.06 -12.25 13.04
N PRO A 132 -8.30 -11.82 12.67
CA PRO A 132 -9.48 -12.61 12.98
C PRO A 132 -9.39 -14.03 12.41
N ALA A 133 -9.70 -15.05 13.21
CA ALA A 133 -9.78 -16.43 12.73
C ALA A 133 -10.78 -16.58 11.57
N ALA A 134 -11.81 -15.74 11.54
CA ALA A 134 -12.78 -15.65 10.46
C ALA A 134 -12.15 -15.31 9.11
N LEU A 135 -11.21 -14.36 9.08
CA LEU A 135 -10.51 -13.94 7.86
C LEU A 135 -9.76 -15.11 7.21
N ARG A 136 -9.06 -15.88 8.04
CA ARG A 136 -8.32 -17.05 7.59
C ARG A 136 -9.24 -18.11 6.99
N ARG A 137 -10.45 -18.29 7.54
CA ARG A 137 -11.45 -19.23 7.02
C ARG A 137 -11.97 -18.78 5.65
N LEU A 138 -12.30 -17.50 5.48
CA LEU A 138 -12.77 -16.94 4.21
C LEU A 138 -11.74 -17.11 3.10
N ILE A 139 -10.49 -16.69 3.36
CA ILE A 139 -9.39 -16.79 2.39
C ILE A 139 -9.10 -18.26 2.03
N LYS A 140 -9.09 -19.16 3.03
CA LYS A 140 -8.89 -20.60 2.79
C LYS A 140 -10.04 -21.22 1.99
N ALA A 141 -11.28 -20.81 2.23
CA ALA A 141 -12.45 -21.30 1.49
C ALA A 141 -12.39 -20.93 0.00
N ALA A 142 -11.75 -19.81 -0.34
CA ALA A 142 -11.46 -19.42 -1.73
C ALA A 142 -10.29 -20.19 -2.38
N GLY A 143 -9.71 -21.20 -1.70
CA GLY A 143 -8.56 -21.96 -2.20
C GLY A 143 -7.23 -21.18 -2.17
N THR A 144 -7.14 -20.14 -1.34
CA THR A 144 -5.97 -19.25 -1.25
C THR A 144 -5.25 -19.35 0.09
N ARG A 145 -4.04 -18.81 0.17
CA ARG A 145 -3.19 -18.83 1.37
C ARG A 145 -3.08 -17.44 1.96
N LEU A 146 -3.17 -17.33 3.29
CA LEU A 146 -2.94 -16.07 4.02
C LEU A 146 -1.55 -16.06 4.66
N TRP A 147 -0.74 -15.08 4.27
CA TRP A 147 0.61 -14.83 4.77
C TRP A 147 0.67 -13.43 5.41
N TYR A 148 1.54 -13.29 6.41
CA TYR A 148 1.76 -12.02 7.10
C TYR A 148 3.19 -11.56 6.88
N LEU A 149 3.36 -10.28 6.58
CA LEU A 149 4.66 -9.66 6.51
C LEU A 149 5.37 -9.71 7.87
N PRO A 150 6.72 -9.68 7.89
CA PRO A 150 7.44 -9.42 9.12
C PRO A 150 7.03 -8.04 9.69
N PRO A 151 6.93 -7.87 11.01
CA PRO A 151 6.60 -6.59 11.61
C PRO A 151 7.53 -5.46 11.12
N TYR A 152 7.00 -4.23 11.07
CA TYR A 152 7.75 -3.03 10.69
C TYR A 152 8.45 -3.13 9.33
N SER A 153 7.85 -3.80 8.33
CA SER A 153 8.48 -4.08 7.04
C SER A 153 7.74 -3.47 5.83
N PRO A 154 7.48 -2.15 5.82
CA PRO A 154 6.78 -1.50 4.70
C PRO A 154 7.60 -1.55 3.40
N ASP A 155 8.92 -1.69 3.50
CA ASP A 155 9.83 -1.87 2.36
C ASP A 155 9.57 -3.18 1.59
N LEU A 156 8.99 -4.18 2.25
CA LEU A 156 8.61 -5.46 1.66
C LEU A 156 7.16 -5.45 1.14
N ASN A 157 6.45 -4.32 1.24
CA ASN A 157 5.06 -4.19 0.82
C ASN A 157 4.94 -3.30 -0.43
N PRO A 158 4.82 -3.86 -1.65
CA PRO A 158 4.79 -3.08 -2.88
C PRO A 158 3.58 -2.14 -2.98
N ILE A 159 2.46 -2.43 -2.30
CA ILE A 159 1.26 -1.57 -2.32
C ILE A 159 1.53 -0.18 -1.73
N GLU A 160 2.50 -0.05 -0.83
CA GLU A 160 2.89 1.25 -0.26
C GLU A 160 3.36 2.23 -1.34
N GLN A 161 3.98 1.73 -2.42
CA GLN A 161 4.39 2.56 -3.55
C GLN A 161 3.17 3.02 -4.37
N ALA A 162 2.21 2.13 -4.63
CA ALA A 162 0.95 2.48 -5.28
C ALA A 162 0.16 3.51 -4.45
N PHE A 163 0.09 3.32 -3.14
CA PHE A 163 -0.55 4.26 -2.22
C PHE A 163 0.18 5.58 -2.12
N ALA A 164 1.52 5.60 -2.20
CA ALA A 164 2.28 6.85 -2.28
C ALA A 164 1.93 7.65 -3.54
N LYS A 165 1.83 6.99 -4.70
CA LYS A 165 1.36 7.61 -5.94
C LYS A 165 -0.08 8.11 -5.81
N ILE A 166 -0.99 7.29 -5.26
CA ILE A 166 -2.39 7.70 -5.06
C ILE A 166 -2.45 8.96 -4.19
N LYS A 167 -1.78 8.95 -3.04
CA LYS A 167 -1.73 10.10 -2.12
C LYS A 167 -1.11 11.35 -2.75
N HIS A 168 -0.16 11.20 -3.68
CA HIS A 168 0.43 12.30 -4.42
C HIS A 168 -0.60 12.98 -5.34
N TRP A 169 -1.29 12.20 -6.17
CA TRP A 169 -2.29 12.75 -7.09
C TRP A 169 -3.55 13.25 -6.37
N MET A 170 -3.95 12.61 -5.27
CA MET A 170 -5.01 13.13 -4.40
C MET A 170 -4.65 14.49 -3.80
N ARG A 171 -3.37 14.70 -3.44
CA ARG A 171 -2.88 16.02 -2.99
C ARG A 171 -2.91 17.05 -4.10
N ALA A 172 -2.55 16.67 -5.32
CA ALA A 172 -2.60 17.55 -6.49
C ALA A 172 -4.05 17.96 -6.81
N ALA A 173 -5.00 17.02 -6.73
CA ALA A 173 -6.40 17.26 -7.06
C ALA A 173 -7.15 18.11 -6.02
N GLN A 174 -6.70 18.11 -4.76
CA GLN A 174 -7.26 18.93 -3.67
C GLN A 174 -8.79 18.83 -3.49
N LYS A 175 -9.38 17.67 -3.80
CA LYS A 175 -10.83 17.41 -3.63
C LYS A 175 -11.21 17.36 -2.15
N ARG A 176 -12.37 17.93 -1.81
CA ARG A 176 -12.75 18.20 -0.41
C ARG A 176 -14.03 17.49 0.04
N THR A 177 -14.87 17.06 -0.89
CA THR A 177 -16.08 16.28 -0.59
C THR A 177 -15.85 14.78 -0.81
N LEU A 178 -16.66 13.96 -0.13
CA LEU A 178 -16.58 12.50 -0.24
C LEU A 178 -16.77 12.04 -1.70
N ASP A 179 -17.77 12.58 -2.38
CA ASP A 179 -18.12 12.19 -3.76
C ASP A 179 -17.06 12.59 -4.78
N GLU A 180 -16.44 13.75 -4.62
CA GLU A 180 -15.32 14.16 -5.48
C GLU A 180 -14.08 13.31 -5.23
N ILE A 181 -13.79 13.00 -3.97
CA ILE A 181 -12.67 12.13 -3.60
C ILE A 181 -12.89 10.74 -4.19
N CYS A 182 -14.08 10.17 -4.03
CA CYS A 182 -14.43 8.85 -4.56
C CYS A 182 -14.29 8.79 -6.09
N ARG A 183 -14.89 9.75 -6.81
CA ARG A 183 -14.77 9.82 -8.27
C ARG A 183 -13.33 9.97 -8.74
N ASN A 184 -12.58 10.90 -8.14
CA ASN A 184 -11.19 11.14 -8.50
C ASN A 184 -10.30 9.91 -8.21
N LEU A 185 -10.54 9.24 -7.09
CA LEU A 185 -9.85 8.01 -6.74
C LEU A 185 -10.13 6.89 -7.76
N GLY A 186 -11.39 6.71 -8.16
CA GLY A 186 -11.76 5.76 -9.22
C GLY A 186 -11.05 6.03 -10.53
N SER A 187 -11.05 7.28 -11.00
CA SER A 187 -10.32 7.68 -12.20
C SER A 187 -8.82 7.45 -12.07
N LEU A 188 -8.24 7.74 -10.90
CA LEU A 188 -6.81 7.58 -10.65
C LEU A 188 -6.38 6.11 -10.64
N ILE A 189 -7.18 5.21 -10.05
CA ILE A 189 -6.91 3.77 -10.05
C ILE A 189 -6.86 3.25 -11.48
N ALA A 190 -7.77 3.70 -12.35
CA ALA A 190 -7.79 3.32 -13.77
C ALA A 190 -6.52 3.76 -14.54
N THR A 191 -5.73 4.70 -14.01
CA THR A 191 -4.46 5.10 -14.63
C THR A 191 -3.27 4.20 -14.25
N ILE A 192 -3.40 3.36 -13.23
CA ILE A 192 -2.32 2.48 -12.76
C ILE A 192 -2.16 1.33 -13.76
N GLN A 193 -1.04 1.33 -14.48
CA GLN A 193 -0.79 0.38 -15.56
C GLN A 193 -0.17 -0.93 -15.06
N PRO A 194 -0.35 -2.06 -15.77
CA PRO A 194 0.26 -3.34 -15.39
C PRO A 194 1.79 -3.29 -15.26
N ALA A 195 2.47 -2.62 -16.19
CA ALA A 195 3.92 -2.45 -16.14
C ALA A 195 4.37 -1.69 -14.88
N GLU A 196 3.57 -0.74 -14.42
CA GLU A 196 3.84 0.02 -13.20
C GLU A 196 3.69 -0.86 -11.95
N CYS A 197 2.64 -1.70 -11.90
CA CYS A 197 2.47 -2.69 -10.82
C CYS A 197 3.66 -3.67 -10.75
N ALA A 198 4.12 -4.16 -11.89
CA ALA A 198 5.28 -5.04 -11.96
C ALA A 198 6.55 -4.35 -11.44
N ASN A 199 6.74 -3.06 -11.75
CA ASN A 199 7.86 -2.27 -11.22
C ASN A 199 7.80 -2.12 -9.68
N TYR A 200 6.61 -1.96 -9.10
CA TYR A 200 6.46 -1.92 -7.64
C TYR A 200 6.88 -3.23 -6.99
N PHE A 201 6.47 -4.36 -7.57
CA PHE A 201 6.88 -5.69 -7.13
C PHE A 201 8.40 -5.88 -7.24
N ALA A 202 8.99 -5.51 -8.38
CA ALA A 202 10.42 -5.59 -8.60
C ALA A 202 11.20 -4.76 -7.58
N ASN A 203 10.79 -3.52 -7.34
CA ASN A 203 11.43 -2.63 -6.37
C ASN A 203 11.28 -3.13 -4.92
N ALA A 204 10.19 -3.84 -4.60
CA ALA A 204 10.01 -4.46 -3.30
C ALA A 204 10.76 -5.79 -3.15
N GLY A 205 11.40 -6.32 -4.20
CA GLY A 205 12.20 -7.55 -4.18
C GLY A 205 11.49 -8.82 -4.68
N TYR A 206 10.29 -8.69 -5.27
CA TYR A 206 9.50 -9.80 -5.82
C TYR A 206 9.66 -9.96 -7.33
N ALA A 207 10.74 -9.44 -7.94
CA ALA A 207 11.04 -9.76 -9.34
C ALA A 207 11.50 -11.22 -9.42
N SER A 208 10.62 -12.11 -9.87
CA SER A 208 11.03 -13.47 -10.18
C SER A 208 11.81 -13.45 -11.49
N ILE A 209 13.12 -13.74 -11.41
CA ILE A 209 13.91 -14.15 -12.57
C ILE A 209 13.40 -15.55 -12.93
N LYS A 210 12.39 -15.63 -13.79
CA LYS A 210 12.12 -16.86 -14.55
C LYS A 210 12.75 -16.67 -15.92
N THR A 211 14.01 -17.08 -16.02
CA THR A 211 14.58 -17.51 -17.31
C THR A 211 14.08 -18.91 -17.59
#